data_AF-A0AAU2XL16-F1
#
_entry.id   AF-A0AAU2XL16-F1
#
_cell.length_a   1.000
_cell.length_b   1.000
_cell.length_c   1.000
_cell.angle_alpha   90.00
_cell.angle_beta   90.00
_cell.angle_gamma   90.00
#
_symmetry.space_group_name_H-M   'P 1'
#
loop_
_entity.id
_entity.type
_entity.pdbx_description
1 polymer ?
#
loop_
_entity_poly.entity_id
_entity_poly.type
_entity_poly.pdbx_seq_one_letter_code
_entity_poly.pdbx_strand_id
1 'polypeptide(L)'
;MDINFASPLADPAEAPSCSDLRQLDDEIIELLRRRRAMVRELPAPTGPRGVDPSFTGAVRDTITRYSEQLGGGSELVARAILVLCDPGPEQS
;
A
#
# COMPACT_ATOMS: atom_id res chain seq x y z
N MET A 1 -14.17 40.77 -24.88
CA MET A 1 -14.57 40.22 -23.56
C MET A 1 -13.61 39.07 -23.33
N ASP A 2 -12.44 39.40 -22.78
CA ASP A 2 -11.33 38.45 -22.63
C ASP A 2 -11.48 37.74 -21.30
N ILE A 3 -11.82 36.45 -21.36
CA ILE A 3 -11.88 35.61 -20.17
C ILE A 3 -10.45 35.17 -19.86
N ASN A 4 -9.88 35.80 -18.83
CA ASN A 4 -8.58 35.44 -18.28
C ASN A 4 -8.72 34.13 -17.48
N PHE A 5 -8.25 33.02 -18.04
CA PHE A 5 -8.08 31.72 -17.35
C PHE A 5 -6.81 31.72 -16.49
N ALA A 6 -6.62 32.74 -15.66
CA ALA A 6 -5.65 32.66 -14.59
C ALA A 6 -6.26 31.83 -13.46
N SER A 7 -6.24 30.50 -13.60
CA SER A 7 -6.26 29.63 -12.44
C SER A 7 -5.15 30.11 -11.51
N PRO A 8 -5.37 30.25 -10.20
CA PRO A 8 -4.28 30.54 -9.28
C PRO A 8 -3.29 29.38 -9.42
N LEU A 9 -2.17 29.63 -10.09
CA LEU A 9 -1.01 28.77 -9.99
C LEU A 9 -0.75 28.68 -8.49
N ALA A 10 -0.92 27.49 -7.93
CA ALA A 10 -0.51 27.19 -6.57
C ALA A 10 0.87 27.83 -6.37
N ASP A 11 1.04 28.54 -5.26
CA ASP A 11 2.28 29.26 -4.98
C ASP A 11 3.44 28.27 -5.14
N PRO A 12 4.44 28.51 -6.01
CA PRO A 12 5.55 27.58 -6.22
C PRO A 12 6.34 27.33 -4.92
N ALA A 13 6.13 28.14 -3.88
CA ALA A 13 6.62 27.91 -2.52
C ALA A 13 5.90 26.77 -1.75
N GLU A 14 4.77 26.28 -2.25
CA GLU A 14 3.94 25.22 -1.63
C GLU A 14 3.98 23.88 -2.40
N ALA A 15 4.74 23.82 -3.51
CA ALA A 15 4.90 22.57 -4.25
C ALA A 15 5.73 21.57 -3.43
N PRO A 16 5.26 20.30 -3.29
CA PRO A 16 6.00 19.30 -2.53
C PRO A 16 7.39 19.10 -3.13
N SER A 17 8.38 19.12 -2.26
CA SER A 17 9.78 18.93 -2.60
C SER A 17 10.13 17.44 -2.68
N CYS A 18 11.27 17.13 -3.33
CA CYS A 18 11.81 15.76 -3.29
C CYS A 18 12.19 15.30 -1.86
N SER A 19 12.35 16.21 -0.91
CA SER A 19 12.51 15.87 0.52
C SER A 19 11.20 15.41 1.13
N ASP A 20 10.08 16.05 0.80
CA ASP A 20 8.76 15.68 1.32
C ASP A 20 8.36 14.29 0.81
N LEU A 21 8.65 13.99 -0.46
CA LEU A 21 8.46 12.64 -1.02
C LEU A 21 9.31 11.59 -0.31
N ARG A 22 10.58 11.90 -0.01
CA ARG A 22 11.46 10.99 0.74
C ARG A 22 10.96 10.72 2.15
N GLN A 23 10.46 11.75 2.83
CA GLN A 23 9.88 11.58 4.16
C GLN A 23 8.63 10.69 4.10
N LEU A 24 7.77 10.88 3.09
CA LEU A 24 6.62 10.00 2.88
C LEU A 24 7.05 8.56 2.60
N ASP A 25 8.11 8.35 1.81
CA ASP A 25 8.65 7.01 1.59
C ASP A 25 9.14 6.37 2.90
N ASP A 26 9.81 7.12 3.78
CA ASP A 26 10.24 6.64 5.10
C ASP A 26 9.04 6.25 5.98
N GLU A 27 7.97 7.05 5.96
CA GLU A 27 6.71 6.76 6.67
C GLU A 27 6.03 5.50 6.11
N ILE A 28 5.98 5.35 4.78
CA ILE A 28 5.44 4.16 4.11
C ILE A 28 6.24 2.92 4.52
N ILE A 29 7.57 3.00 4.51
CA ILE A 29 8.45 1.89 4.91
C ILE A 29 8.17 1.48 6.35
N GLU A 30 8.01 2.44 7.27
CA GLU A 30 7.72 2.13 8.67
C GLU A 30 6.34 1.51 8.87
N LEU A 31 5.32 2.00 8.16
CA LEU A 31 3.99 1.39 8.13
C LEU A 31 4.03 -0.06 7.62
N LEU A 32 4.85 -0.33 6.60
CA LEU A 32 5.05 -1.69 6.06
C LEU A 32 5.76 -2.60 7.07
N ARG A 33 6.78 -2.11 7.79
CA ARG A 33 7.43 -2.86 8.88
C ARG A 33 6.42 -3.22 9.97
N ARG A 34 5.62 -2.25 10.40
CA ARG A 34 4.57 -2.47 11.41
C ARG A 34 3.53 -3.49 10.93
N ARG A 35 3.07 -3.37 9.68
CA ARG A 35 2.13 -4.34 9.09
C ARG A 35 2.73 -5.75 9.09
N ARG A 36 3.99 -5.90 8.70
CA ARG A 36 4.69 -7.20 8.72
C ARG A 36 4.81 -7.77 10.13
N ALA A 37 5.12 -6.96 11.12
CA ALA A 37 5.17 -7.39 12.52
C ALA A 37 3.80 -7.90 12.99
N MET A 38 2.72 -7.16 12.71
CA MET A 38 1.35 -7.58 13.05
C MET A 38 0.94 -8.88 12.35
N VAL A 39 1.31 -9.05 11.07
CA VAL A 39 1.01 -10.30 10.34
C VAL A 39 1.76 -11.50 10.93
N ARG A 40 2.98 -11.31 11.47
CA ARG A 40 3.73 -12.37 12.16
C ARG A 40 3.11 -12.79 13.49
N GLU A 41 2.39 -11.89 14.15
CA GLU A 41 1.66 -12.17 15.39
C GLU A 41 0.34 -12.93 15.13
N LEU A 42 -0.15 -12.97 13.89
CA LEU A 42 -1.35 -13.72 13.54
C LEU A 42 -1.11 -15.22 13.65
N PRO A 43 -2.12 -16.00 14.08
CA PRO A 43 -2.01 -17.45 14.10
C PRO A 43 -1.70 -17.99 12.71
N ALA A 44 -0.86 -19.03 12.65
CA ALA A 44 -0.60 -19.74 11.42
C ALA A 44 -1.94 -20.26 10.85
N PRO A 45 -2.21 -20.08 9.55
CA PRO A 45 -3.44 -20.60 8.96
C PRO A 45 -3.49 -22.11 9.11
N THR A 46 -4.67 -22.65 9.40
CA THR A 46 -4.91 -24.06 9.72
C THR A 46 -4.67 -25.02 8.53
N GLY A 47 -4.28 -24.50 7.37
CA GLY A 47 -3.99 -25.25 6.15
C GLY A 47 -3.07 -24.49 5.20
N PRO A 48 -2.67 -25.11 4.06
CA PRO A 48 -1.89 -24.43 3.04
C PRO A 48 -2.63 -23.18 2.57
N ARG A 49 -1.98 -22.00 2.68
CA ARG A 49 -2.55 -20.67 2.35
C ARG A 49 -3.22 -20.62 0.97
N GLY A 50 -2.75 -21.41 0.01
CA GLY A 50 -3.34 -21.50 -1.34
C GLY A 50 -4.71 -22.21 -1.41
N VAL A 51 -5.16 -22.85 -0.33
CA VAL A 51 -6.41 -23.64 -0.28
C VAL A 51 -7.37 -23.11 0.78
N ASP A 52 -6.97 -22.13 1.60
CA ASP A 52 -7.82 -21.51 2.62
C ASP A 52 -8.75 -20.45 1.98
N PRO A 53 -10.09 -20.68 1.98
CA PRO A 53 -11.07 -19.74 1.43
C PRO A 53 -11.09 -18.40 2.16
N SER A 54 -10.77 -18.38 3.46
CA SER A 54 -10.68 -17.16 4.26
C SER A 54 -9.43 -16.36 3.90
N PHE A 55 -8.31 -17.03 3.63
CA PHE A 55 -7.08 -16.39 3.16
C PHE A 55 -7.25 -15.78 1.76
N THR A 56 -7.82 -16.55 0.83
CA THR A 56 -8.10 -16.08 -0.54
C THR A 56 -9.15 -14.95 -0.57
N GLY A 57 -10.14 -14.98 0.33
CA GLY A 57 -11.06 -13.87 0.56
C GLY A 57 -10.35 -12.60 1.05
N ALA A 58 -9.51 -12.72 2.08
CA ALA A 58 -8.76 -11.58 2.62
C ALA A 58 -7.78 -10.96 1.58
N VAL A 59 -7.19 -11.78 0.72
CA VAL A 59 -6.36 -11.30 -0.40
C VAL A 59 -7.20 -10.52 -1.42
N ARG A 60 -8.36 -11.06 -1.81
CA ARG A 60 -9.28 -10.38 -2.73
C ARG A 60 -9.75 -9.05 -2.14
N ASP A 61 -10.17 -9.03 -0.88
CA ASP A 61 -10.66 -7.82 -0.21
C ASP A 61 -9.56 -6.75 -0.09
N THR A 62 -8.31 -7.18 0.12
CA THR A 62 -7.15 -6.28 0.13
C THR A 62 -6.96 -5.65 -1.26
N ILE A 63 -6.98 -6.45 -2.32
CA ILE A 63 -6.84 -5.93 -3.69
C ILE A 63 -7.98 -4.97 -4.03
N THR A 64 -9.23 -5.32 -3.74
CA THR A 64 -10.40 -4.46 -3.96
C THR A 64 -10.25 -3.12 -3.25
N ARG A 65 -9.88 -3.13 -1.96
CA ARG A 65 -9.69 -1.92 -1.16
C ARG A 65 -8.64 -0.99 -1.77
N TYR A 66 -7.52 -1.52 -2.23
CA TYR A 66 -6.47 -0.74 -2.87
C TYR A 66 -6.95 -0.15 -4.20
N SER A 67 -7.69 -0.91 -5.00
CA SER A 67 -8.27 -0.45 -6.26
C SER A 67 -9.31 0.65 -6.09
N GLU A 68 -10.17 0.55 -5.08
CA GLU A 68 -11.16 1.60 -4.78
C GLU A 68 -10.52 2.91 -4.31
N GLN A 69 -9.39 2.84 -3.59
CA GLN A 69 -8.78 4.02 -2.98
C GLN A 69 -7.68 4.67 -3.84
N LEU A 70 -6.92 3.88 -4.60
CA LEU A 70 -5.73 4.36 -5.32
C LEU A 70 -5.90 4.33 -6.85
N GLY A 71 -6.95 3.68 -7.37
CA GLY A 71 -7.19 3.60 -8.81
C GLY A 71 -6.16 2.77 -9.56
N GLY A 72 -5.67 3.27 -10.70
CA GLY A 72 -4.79 2.51 -11.59
C GLY A 72 -3.46 2.08 -10.94
N GLY A 73 -3.07 0.82 -11.14
CA GLY A 73 -1.80 0.28 -10.61
C GLY A 73 -1.85 -0.18 -9.14
N SER A 74 -2.97 0.05 -8.46
CA SER A 74 -3.23 -0.38 -7.06
C SER A 74 -3.03 -1.88 -6.82
N GLU A 75 -3.37 -2.72 -7.80
CA GLU A 75 -3.27 -4.17 -7.68
C GLU A 75 -1.81 -4.60 -7.50
N LEU A 76 -0.88 -3.96 -8.20
CA LEU A 76 0.54 -4.23 -8.06
C LEU A 76 1.03 -3.88 -6.65
N VAL A 77 0.58 -2.73 -6.12
CA VAL A 77 0.88 -2.31 -4.75
C VAL A 77 0.33 -3.31 -3.73
N ALA A 78 -0.94 -3.69 -3.86
CA ALA A 78 -1.59 -4.65 -2.97
C ALA A 78 -0.86 -6.00 -2.97
N ARG A 79 -0.50 -6.52 -4.15
CA ARG A 79 0.24 -7.79 -4.28
C ARG A 79 1.65 -7.69 -3.69
N ALA A 80 2.36 -6.59 -3.93
CA ALA A 80 3.69 -6.36 -3.35
C ALA A 80 3.63 -6.35 -1.82
N ILE A 81 2.65 -5.65 -1.24
CA ILE A 81 2.47 -5.57 0.22
C ILE A 81 2.13 -6.94 0.81
N LEU A 82 1.27 -7.71 0.16
CA LEU A 82 0.93 -9.07 0.59
C LEU A 82 2.17 -9.98 0.62
N VAL A 83 3.03 -9.91 -0.41
CA VAL A 83 4.28 -10.69 -0.47
C VAL A 83 5.30 -10.20 0.56
N LEU A 84 5.53 -8.89 0.67
CA LEU A 84 6.50 -8.30 1.60
C LEU A 84 6.17 -8.60 3.07
N CYS A 85 4.88 -8.67 3.39
CA CYS A 85 4.42 -8.92 4.75
C CYS A 85 4.11 -10.40 5.01
N ASP A 86 4.16 -11.27 4.01
CA ASP A 86 3.99 -12.70 4.23
C ASP A 86 5.15 -13.20 5.11
N PRO A 87 4.88 -13.89 6.22
CA PRO A 87 5.95 -14.33 7.10
C PRO A 87 6.83 -15.41 6.45
N GLY A 88 6.41 -16.02 5.33
CA GLY A 88 7.10 -17.14 4.68
C GLY A 88 7.30 -18.34 5.61
N PRO A 89 7.82 -19.47 5.11
CA PRO A 89 8.68 -20.29 5.94
C PRO A 89 9.95 -19.48 6.21
N GLU A 90 10.42 -19.42 7.45
CA GLU A 90 11.70 -18.79 7.76
C GLU A 90 12.77 -19.36 6.82
N GLN A 91 13.35 -18.53 5.97
CA GLN A 91 14.57 -18.90 5.27
C GLN A 91 15.69 -18.82 6.30
N SER A 92 16.09 -20.01 6.77
CA SER A 92 17.35 -20.26 7.46
C SER A 92 18.56 -19.73 6.70
#